data_AF-A0A2R6I127-F1
#
_entry.id   AF-A0A2R6I127-F1
#
_cell.length_a   1.000
_cell.length_b   1.000
_cell.length_c   1.000
_cell.angle_alpha   90.00
_cell.angle_beta   90.00
_cell.angle_gamma   90.00
#
_symmetry.space_group_name_H-M   'P 1'
#
loop_
_entity.id
_entity.type
_entity.pdbx_description
1 polymer ?
#
loop_
_entity_poly.entity_id
_entity_poly.type
_entity_poly.pdbx_seq_one_letter_code
_entity_poly.pdbx_strand_id
1 'polypeptide(L)'
;MANGKELLETQARANAKHNPSKLRYRLNKHFDESLQATEIYQALKTVARLLGGDEETDTNGRTHVTGGAFEYHVLPTADGTKTRRVLERVDG
;
A
#
# COMPACT_ATOMS: atom_id res chain seq x y z
N MET A 1 8.07 -18.49 -17.19
CA MET A 1 8.49 -17.19 -16.62
C MET A 1 7.48 -16.84 -15.54
N ALA A 2 7.90 -16.80 -14.28
CA ALA A 2 7.01 -16.37 -13.21
C ALA A 2 6.92 -14.83 -13.29
N ASN A 3 5.82 -14.30 -13.80
CA ASN A 3 5.47 -12.87 -13.70
C ASN A 3 5.20 -12.55 -12.23
N GLY A 4 6.27 -12.45 -11.44
CA GLY A 4 6.20 -12.06 -10.04
C GLY A 4 6.05 -10.55 -9.96
N LYS A 5 4.82 -10.04 -10.01
CA LYS A 5 4.54 -8.69 -9.49
C LYS A 5 5.03 -8.64 -8.04
N GLU A 6 6.05 -7.83 -7.76
CA GLU A 6 6.57 -7.66 -6.41
C GLU A 6 5.64 -6.71 -5.65
N LEU A 7 4.68 -7.30 -4.94
CA LEU A 7 3.70 -6.57 -4.15
C LEU A 7 4.26 -6.26 -2.76
N LEU A 8 4.42 -4.98 -2.42
CA LEU A 8 4.65 -4.57 -1.04
C LEU A 8 3.33 -4.65 -0.27
N GLU A 9 2.96 -5.85 0.15
CA GLU A 9 1.73 -6.10 0.92
C GLU A 9 1.80 -5.40 2.28
N THR A 10 0.88 -4.45 2.50
CA THR A 10 0.69 -3.85 3.81
C THR A 10 -0.27 -4.65 4.70
N GLN A 11 -0.95 -5.66 4.19
CA GLN A 11 -1.77 -6.55 5.01
C GLN A 11 -1.70 -7.98 4.48
N ALA A 12 -1.05 -8.86 5.24
CA ALA A 12 -0.83 -10.24 4.82
C ALA A 12 -2.06 -11.15 5.04
N ARG A 13 -3.03 -10.80 5.90
CA ARG A 13 -4.23 -11.63 6.16
C ARG A 13 -5.42 -10.80 6.65
N ALA A 14 -6.62 -11.10 6.15
CA ALA A 14 -7.89 -10.49 6.55
C ALA A 14 -8.25 -10.68 8.06
N ASN A 15 -7.71 -11.73 8.69
CA ASN A 15 -8.06 -12.16 10.06
C ASN A 15 -7.01 -11.89 11.15
N ALA A 16 -5.96 -11.11 10.89
CA ALA A 16 -5.00 -10.75 11.95
C ALA A 16 -5.57 -9.62 12.83
N LYS A 17 -6.21 -10.00 13.94
CA LYS A 17 -6.95 -9.11 14.86
C LYS A 17 -6.13 -7.92 15.39
N HIS A 18 -4.80 -8.05 15.45
CA HIS A 18 -3.88 -6.96 15.75
C HIS A 18 -2.56 -7.21 15.04
N ASN A 19 -2.35 -6.58 13.89
CA ASN A 19 -1.00 -6.09 13.58
C ASN A 19 -1.08 -5.00 12.51
N PRO A 20 -0.39 -3.88 12.71
CA PRO A 20 -0.08 -3.05 11.57
C PRO A 20 0.80 -3.82 10.59
N SER A 21 0.73 -3.42 9.33
CA SER A 21 1.50 -4.00 8.23
C SER A 21 2.90 -4.45 8.65
N LYS A 22 3.36 -5.63 8.19
CA LYS A 22 4.77 -6.06 8.37
C LYS A 22 5.74 -4.92 8.00
N LEU A 23 5.35 -4.07 7.05
CA LEU A 23 6.02 -2.82 6.72
C LEU A 23 6.14 -1.86 7.92
N ARG A 24 5.04 -1.47 8.58
CA ARG A 24 5.11 -0.61 9.78
C ARG A 24 5.98 -1.20 10.87
N TYR A 25 5.83 -2.50 11.16
CA TYR A 25 6.69 -3.16 12.15
C TYR A 25 8.18 -3.05 11.78
N ARG A 26 8.53 -3.29 10.51
CA ARG A 26 9.91 -3.16 10.03
C ARG A 26 10.42 -1.73 10.07
N LEU A 27 9.60 -0.75 9.66
CA LEU A 27 9.97 0.67 9.68
C LEU A 27 10.19 1.15 11.11
N ASN A 28 9.26 0.86 12.03
CA ASN A 28 9.39 1.21 13.44
C ASN A 28 10.67 0.63 14.05
N LYS A 29 10.99 -0.64 13.74
CA LYS A 29 12.24 -1.26 14.20
C LYS A 29 13.49 -0.64 13.57
N HIS A 30 13.43 -0.23 12.31
CA HIS A 30 14.59 0.31 11.59
C HIS A 30 14.94 1.74 12.02
N PHE A 31 13.91 2.56 12.22
CA PHE A 31 14.05 3.97 12.61
C PHE A 31 13.99 4.19 14.13
N ASP A 32 13.69 3.15 14.91
CA ASP A 32 13.42 3.22 16.35
C ASP A 32 12.30 4.23 16.70
N GLU A 33 11.27 4.27 15.86
CA GLU A 33 10.16 5.22 15.96
C GLU A 33 8.80 4.51 16.03
N SER A 34 7.81 5.19 16.61
CA SER A 34 6.42 4.72 16.66
C SER A 34 5.57 5.33 15.55
N LEU A 35 5.83 4.94 14.29
CA LEU A 35 5.08 5.46 13.15
C LEU A 35 3.60 5.05 13.18
N GLN A 36 2.73 5.99 12.85
CA GLN A 36 1.30 5.75 12.68
C GLN A 36 1.02 5.12 11.32
N ALA A 37 -0.04 4.31 11.24
CA ALA A 37 -0.41 3.67 9.96
C ALA A 37 -0.79 4.72 8.90
N THR A 38 -1.41 5.82 9.32
CA THR A 38 -1.78 6.95 8.45
C THR A 38 -0.57 7.62 7.81
N GLU A 39 0.51 7.82 8.55
CA GLU A 39 1.76 8.42 8.05
C GLU A 39 2.40 7.53 6.99
N ILE A 40 2.43 6.22 7.23
CA ILE A 40 2.95 5.25 6.26
C ILE A 40 2.13 5.27 4.99
N TYR A 41 0.79 5.30 5.08
CA TYR A 41 -0.06 5.33 3.90
C TYR A 41 0.09 6.64 3.11
N GLN A 42 0.22 7.77 3.80
CA GLN A 42 0.53 9.04 3.14
C GLN A 42 1.88 8.98 2.43
N ALA A 43 2.91 8.41 3.08
CA ALA A 43 4.22 8.24 2.46
C ALA A 43 4.15 7.38 1.18
N LEU A 44 3.46 6.24 1.21
CA LEU A 44 3.27 5.39 0.03
C LEU A 44 2.57 6.13 -1.11
N LYS A 45 1.47 6.85 -0.81
CA LYS A 45 0.75 7.65 -1.80
C LYS A 45 1.63 8.75 -2.39
N THR A 46 2.39 9.45 -1.55
CA THR A 46 3.33 10.49 -1.99
C THR A 46 4.44 9.92 -2.88
N VAL A 47 4.99 8.76 -2.54
CA VAL A 47 6.00 8.08 -3.37
C VAL A 47 5.45 7.77 -4.76
N ALA A 48 4.24 7.21 -4.87
CA ALA A 48 3.61 6.94 -6.16
C ALA A 48 3.46 8.21 -7.01
N ARG A 49 3.05 9.34 -6.40
CA ARG A 49 2.92 10.63 -7.08
C ARG A 49 4.26 11.19 -7.56
N LEU A 50 5.28 11.14 -6.68
CA LEU A 50 6.62 11.60 -7.02
C LEU A 50 7.26 10.78 -8.15
N LEU A 51 6.85 9.52 -8.31
CA LEU A 51 7.31 8.61 -9.35
C LEU A 51 6.40 8.61 -10.59
N GLY A 52 5.69 9.71 -10.82
CA GLY A 52 4.97 10.00 -12.06
C GLY A 52 3.54 9.49 -12.12
N GLY A 53 2.99 8.98 -11.00
CA GLY A 53 1.61 8.52 -10.98
C GLY A 53 0.59 9.64 -10.77
N ASP A 54 -0.55 9.51 -11.44
CA ASP A 54 -1.70 10.42 -11.35
C ASP A 54 -2.75 9.90 -10.39
N GLU A 55 -3.42 10.82 -9.70
CA GLU A 55 -4.44 10.48 -8.71
C GLU A 55 -5.81 10.25 -9.37
N GLU A 56 -6.37 9.06 -9.16
CA GLU A 56 -7.70 8.68 -9.65
C GLU A 56 -8.57 8.20 -8.50
N THR A 57 -9.88 8.48 -8.55
CA THR A 57 -10.84 7.95 -7.57
C THR A 57 -11.77 6.96 -8.25
N ASP A 58 -11.87 5.75 -7.68
CA ASP A 58 -12.72 4.71 -8.22
C ASP A 58 -14.22 4.95 -7.93
N THR A 59 -15.07 4.10 -8.49
CA THR A 59 -16.53 4.14 -8.32
C THR A 59 -16.99 3.92 -6.88
N ASN A 60 -16.13 3.42 -6.00
CA ASN A 60 -16.39 3.24 -4.57
C ASN A 60 -15.82 4.38 -3.73
N GLY A 61 -15.38 5.48 -4.36
CA GLY A 61 -14.81 6.65 -3.69
C GLY A 61 -13.41 6.43 -3.13
N ARG A 62 -12.68 5.41 -3.60
CA ARG A 62 -11.32 5.12 -3.13
C ARG A 62 -10.30 5.76 -4.05
N THR A 63 -9.34 6.45 -3.44
CA THR A 63 -8.28 7.13 -4.16
C THR A 63 -7.08 6.23 -4.40
N HIS A 64 -6.67 6.12 -5.66
CA HIS A 64 -5.50 5.41 -6.16
C HIS A 64 -4.52 6.41 -6.78
N VAL A 65 -3.28 5.98 -6.97
CA VAL A 65 -2.28 6.72 -7.76
C VAL A 65 -1.69 5.73 -8.76
N THR A 66 -1.89 5.96 -10.06
CA THR A 66 -1.62 5.00 -11.15
C THR A 66 -0.83 5.63 -12.29
N GLY A 67 -0.24 4.83 -13.18
CA GLY A 67 0.46 5.32 -14.38
C GLY A 67 1.93 5.73 -14.19
N GLY A 68 2.46 5.60 -12.98
CA GLY A 68 3.88 5.81 -12.68
C GLY A 68 4.66 4.50 -12.49
N ALA A 69 5.96 4.61 -12.19
CA ALA A 69 6.82 3.44 -11.93
C ALA A 69 6.36 2.63 -10.71
N PHE A 70 5.68 3.29 -9.78
CA PHE A 70 4.97 2.68 -8.66
C PHE A 70 3.54 3.19 -8.60
N GLU A 71 2.62 2.29 -8.26
CA GLU A 71 1.21 2.58 -8.13
C GLU A 71 0.72 2.32 -6.71
N TYR A 72 -0.04 3.27 -6.17
CA TYR A 72 -0.69 3.13 -4.88
C TYR A 72 -2.16 2.75 -5.08
N HIS A 73 -2.59 1.65 -4.46
CA HIS A 73 -3.95 1.13 -4.59
C HIS A 73 -4.64 0.93 -3.25
N VAL A 74 -5.95 1.20 -3.21
CA VAL A 74 -6.84 0.90 -2.07
C VAL A 74 -7.78 -0.24 -2.45
N LEU A 75 -7.36 -1.46 -2.13
CA LEU A 75 -8.04 -2.69 -2.55
C LEU A 75 -8.92 -3.24 -1.43
N PRO A 76 -10.02 -3.94 -1.75
CA PRO A 76 -10.75 -4.71 -0.75
C PRO A 76 -9.88 -5.87 -0.23
N THR A 77 -10.09 -6.27 1.01
CA THR A 77 -9.57 -7.54 1.54
C THR A 77 -10.30 -8.71 0.88
N ALA A 78 -9.71 -9.92 0.92
CA ALA A 78 -10.27 -11.10 0.26
C ALA A 78 -11.69 -11.48 0.75
N ASP A 79 -12.02 -11.12 1.99
CA ASP A 79 -13.35 -11.29 2.59
C ASP A 79 -14.30 -10.10 2.32
N GLY A 80 -13.84 -9.06 1.63
CA GLY A 80 -14.62 -7.86 1.28
C GLY A 80 -14.99 -6.95 2.45
N THR A 81 -14.61 -7.27 3.68
CA THR A 81 -15.06 -6.55 4.88
C THR A 81 -14.25 -5.27 5.15
N LYS A 82 -13.03 -5.19 4.63
CA LYS A 82 -12.08 -4.09 4.87
C LYS A 82 -11.37 -3.71 3.58
N THR A 83 -10.55 -2.66 3.68
CA THR A 83 -9.63 -2.26 2.62
C THR A 83 -8.18 -2.37 3.08
N ARG A 84 -7.31 -2.78 2.16
CA ARG A 84 -5.85 -2.77 2.28
C ARG A 84 -5.27 -1.74 1.33
N ARG A 85 -4.13 -1.14 1.69
CA ARG A 85 -3.46 -0.09 0.91
C ARG A 85 -2.12 -0.59 0.43
N VAL A 86 -1.89 -0.73 -0.85
CA VAL A 86 -0.66 -1.34 -1.38
C VAL A 86 0.10 -0.34 -2.23
N LEU A 87 1.42 -0.50 -2.28
CA LEU A 87 2.27 0.14 -3.27
C LEU A 87 2.84 -0.98 -4.14
N GLU A 88 2.54 -0.95 -5.43
CA GLU A 88 2.98 -1.93 -6.41
C GLU A 88 4.04 -1.29 -7.30
N ARG A 89 5.12 -2.01 -7.59
CA ARG A 89 6.03 -1.60 -8.66
C ARG A 89 5.46 -2.08 -9.99
N VAL A 90 5.33 -1.17 -10.96
CA VAL A 90 4.74 -1.47 -12.28
C VAL A 90 5.81 -1.50 -13.38
N ASP A 91 6.87 -0.71 -13.24
CA ASP A 91 8.01 -0.77 -14.15
C ASP A 91 9.03 -1.84 -13.72
N GLY A 92 9.07 -2.94 -14.47
CA GLY A 92 10.03 -4.04 -14.41
C GLY A 92 10.32 -4.57 -15.81
#